data_AF-A0A7L2WRH5-F1
#
_entry.id   AF-A0A7L2WRH5-F1
#
_cell.length_a   1.000
_cell.length_b   1.000
_cell.length_c   1.000
_cell.angle_alpha   90.00
_cell.angle_beta   90.00
_cell.angle_gamma   90.00
#
_symmetry.space_group_name_H-M   'P 1'
#
loop_
_entity.id
_entity.type
_entity.pdbx_description
1 polymer ?
#
loop_
_entity_poly.entity_id
_entity_poly.type
_entity_poly.pdbx_seq_one_letter_code
_entity_poly.pdbx_strand_id
1 'polypeptide(L)' 'MSIPFSSTTLRLPAGFRNLLEGLALEVLRAQPTDVVAFAAQHFQTLLEQREGEWSGPTA' A
#
# COMPACT_ATOMS: atom_id res chain seq x y z
N MET A 1 -7.80 10.70 -36.76
CA MET A 1 -6.96 9.53 -36.42
C MET A 1 -7.48 8.99 -35.08
N SER A 2 -8.07 7.79 -35.04
CA SER A 2 -8.57 7.17 -33.81
C SER A 2 -7.38 6.51 -33.10
N ILE A 3 -7.07 6.94 -31.87
CA ILE A 3 -6.02 6.31 -31.08
C ILE A 3 -6.55 4.95 -30.64
N PRO A 4 -5.90 3.83 -31.01
CA PRO A 4 -6.32 2.52 -30.53
C PRO A 4 -6.18 2.54 -29.01
N PHE A 5 -7.27 2.22 -28.31
CA PHE A 5 -7.23 1.94 -26.88
C PHE A 5 -6.06 0.99 -26.62
N SER A 6 -5.02 1.48 -25.95
CA SER A 6 -4.03 0.62 -25.34
C SER A 6 -4.80 -0.48 -24.61
N SER A 7 -4.47 -1.74 -24.85
CA SER A 7 -5.08 -2.87 -24.17
C SER A 7 -4.81 -2.75 -22.65
N THR A 8 -5.66 -2.00 -21.94
CA THR A 8 -5.53 -1.73 -20.51
C THR A 8 -6.14 -2.87 -19.72
N THR A 9 -5.56 -4.07 -19.86
CA THR A 9 -5.88 -5.21 -18.99
C THR A 9 -5.36 -5.00 -17.56
N LEU A 10 -4.45 -4.04 -17.36
CA LEU A 10 -3.92 -3.67 -16.06
C LEU A 10 -4.85 -2.67 -15.37
N ARG A 11 -5.84 -3.19 -14.63
CA ARG A 11 -6.64 -2.38 -13.70
C ARG A 11 -5.96 -2.30 -12.34
N LEU A 12 -5.94 -1.10 -11.78
CA LEU A 12 -5.46 -0.89 -10.43
C LEU A 12 -6.40 -1.58 -9.43
N PRO A 13 -5.89 -2.41 -8.51
CA PRO A 13 -6.72 -2.98 -7.47
C PRO A 13 -7.38 -1.90 -6.61
N ALA A 14 -8.59 -2.19 -6.13
CA ALA A 14 -9.27 -1.31 -5.19
C ALA A 14 -8.39 -1.10 -3.93
N GLY A 15 -8.31 0.14 -3.46
CA GLY A 15 -7.52 0.50 -2.28
C GLY A 15 -6.00 0.65 -2.52
N PHE A 16 -5.47 0.28 -3.68
CA PHE A 16 -4.03 0.42 -3.95
C PHE A 16 -3.56 1.89 -3.93
N ARG A 17 -4.37 2.81 -4.45
CA ARG A 17 -4.09 4.25 -4.36
C ARG A 17 -3.99 4.72 -2.91
N ASN A 18 -4.92 4.29 -2.06
CA ASN A 18 -4.96 4.65 -0.65
C ASN A 18 -3.72 4.12 0.10
N LEU A 19 -3.24 2.90 -0.23
CA LEU A 19 -2.00 2.37 0.36
C LEU A 19 -0.79 3.24 0.02
N LEU A 20 -0.65 3.65 -1.26
CA LEU A 20 0.45 4.51 -1.68
C LEU A 20 0.37 5.91 -1.08
N GLU A 21 -0.84 6.47 -0.98
CA GLU A 21 -1.06 7.77 -0.36
C GLU A 21 -0.73 7.74 1.13
N GLY A 22 -1.14 6.69 1.85
CA GLY A 22 -0.78 6.50 3.26
C GLY A 22 0.74 6.42 3.47
N LEU A 23 1.43 5.61 2.67
CA LEU A 23 2.89 5.53 2.71
C LEU A 23 3.54 6.91 2.43
N ALA A 24 3.07 7.62 1.40
CA ALA A 24 3.63 8.91 1.02
C ALA A 24 3.51 9.94 2.15
N LEU A 25 2.35 9.98 2.83
CA LEU A 25 2.15 10.87 3.98
C LEU A 25 3.08 10.51 5.15
N GLU A 26 3.29 9.23 5.43
CA GLU A 26 4.20 8.79 6.50
C GLU A 26 5.66 9.09 6.18
N VAL A 27 6.09 8.97 4.92
CA VAL A 27 7.43 9.39 4.47
C VAL A 27 7.61 10.90 4.65
N LEU A 28 6.60 11.71 4.31
CA LEU A 28 6.66 13.17 4.50
C LEU A 28 6.76 13.55 5.99
N ARG A 29 6.12 12.79 6.87
CA ARG A 29 6.17 13.00 8.33
C ARG A 29 7.51 12.60 8.93
N ALA A 30 8.01 11.41 8.58
CA ALA A 30 9.22 10.86 9.18
C ALA A 30 10.52 11.36 8.54
N GLN A 31 10.47 11.91 7.32
CA GLN A 31 11.63 12.35 6.53
C GLN A 31 12.81 11.33 6.57
N PRO A 32 12.55 10.03 6.28
CA PRO A 32 13.57 9.00 6.41
C PRO A 32 14.66 9.17 5.33
N THR A 33 15.90 8.85 5.68
CA THR A 33 17.02 8.82 4.72
C THR A 33 16.89 7.66 3.73
N ASP A 34 16.37 6.52 4.19
CA ASP A 34 16.08 5.34 3.35
C ASP A 34 14.57 5.10 3.27
N VAL A 35 13.98 5.56 2.17
CA VAL A 35 12.54 5.43 1.91
C VAL A 35 12.13 3.98 1.68
N VAL A 36 13.00 3.15 1.09
CA VAL A 36 12.67 1.75 0.74
C VAL A 36 12.60 0.91 2.00
N ALA A 37 13.60 1.04 2.87
CA ALA A 37 13.61 0.36 4.17
C ALA A 37 12.43 0.81 5.04
N PHE A 38 12.14 2.11 5.07
CA PHE A 38 10.99 2.66 5.79
C PHE A 38 9.66 2.09 5.26
N ALA A 39 9.48 2.02 3.95
CA ALA A 39 8.26 1.49 3.35
C ALA A 39 8.06 0.00 3.68
N ALA A 40 9.12 -0.80 3.63
CA ALA A 40 9.05 -2.22 4.00
C ALA A 40 8.62 -2.39 5.47
N GLN A 41 9.21 -1.61 6.39
CA GLN A 41 8.83 -1.61 7.80
C GLN A 41 7.39 -1.13 8.00
N HIS A 42 6.97 -0.07 7.31
CA HIS A 42 5.61 0.47 7.42
C HIS A 42 4.56 -0.56 7.00
N PHE A 43 4.75 -1.24 5.86
CA PHE A 43 3.82 -2.27 5.40
C PHE A 43 3.87 -3.53 6.28
N GLN A 44 5.03 -3.89 6.84
CA GLN A 44 5.16 -4.98 7.82
C GLN A 44 4.29 -4.68 9.06
N THR A 45 4.40 -3.48 9.62
CA THR A 45 3.58 -3.05 10.77
C THR A 45 2.07 -3.08 10.44
N LEU A 46 1.67 -2.64 9.24
CA LEU A 46 0.26 -2.69 8.82
C LEU A 46 -0.26 -4.13 8.65
N LEU A 47 0.59 -5.06 8.21
CA LEU A 47 0.24 -6.48 8.13
C LEU A 47 0.08 -7.07 9.53
N GLU A 48 1.03 -6.82 10.43
CA GLU A 48 0.99 -7.28 11.82
C GLU A 48 -0.22 -6.72 12.57
N GLN A 49 -0.59 -5.46 12.33
CA GLN A 49 -1.82 -4.88 12.89
C GLN A 49 -3.06 -5.61 12.38
N ARG A 50 -3.13 -5.91 11.08
CA ARG A 50 -4.24 -6.66 10.50
C ARG A 50 -4.33 -8.08 11.07
N GLU A 51 -3.19 -8.75 11.25
CA GLU A 51 -3.11 -10.12 11.76
C GLU A 51 -3.33 -10.20 13.27
N GLY A 52 -2.81 -9.23 14.03
CA GLY A 52 -3.02 -9.09 15.47
C GLY A 52 -4.45 -8.66 15.83
N GLU A 53 -5.08 -7.85 14.98
CA GLU A 53 -6.50 -7.47 15.10
C GLU A 53 -7.44 -8.60 14.63
N TRP A 54 -6.96 -9.56 13.83
CA TRP A 54 -7.65 -10.83 13.58
C TRP A 54 -7.53 -11.76 14.79
N SER A 55 -8.19 -11.38 15.88
CA SER A 55 -8.65 -12.32 16.91
C SER A 55 -10.10 -12.73 16.60
N GLY A 56 -10.35 -13.29 15.41
CA GLY A 56 -11.61 -13.97 15.09
C GLY A 56 -11.61 -15.38 15.69
N PRO A 57 -12.74 -15.93 16.15
CA PRO A 57 -12.76 -17.14 16.98
C PRO A 57 -12.23 -18.34 16.19
N THR A 58 -11.33 -19.10 16.81
CA THR A 58 -11.08 -20.49 16.44
C THR A 58 -12.32 -21.31 16.80
N ALA A 59 -13.19 -21.59 15.84
CA ALA A 59 -14.20 -22.66 15.89
C ALA A 59 -14.66 -23.03 14.47
#